data_AF-A0A3L7ULX1-F1
#
_entry.id   AF-A0A3L7ULX1-F1
#
_cell.length_a   1.000
_cell.length_b   1.000
_cell.length_c   1.000
_cell.angle_alpha   90.00
_cell.angle_beta   90.00
_cell.angle_gamma   90.00
#
_symmetry.space_group_name_H-M   'P 1'
#
loop_
_entity.id
_entity.type
_entity.pdbx_description
1 polymer ?
#
loop_
_entity_poly.entity_id
_entity_poly.type
_entity_poly.pdbx_seq_one_letter_code
_entity_poly.pdbx_strand_id
1 'polypeptide(L)'
;MADFVRVAEATELTDPGKTLIEVDGDLVALFRVNGQFYAIDDVCTHDGGPLVEGELIDYKIACPRHGAKFDIRTGAALTMPALRGTRSHDVKIEEGGVWVRLRSGYATDGPSAHAAAAPATHASDALASEPSLPGIASGQPSHASSGTADVAEATAQSPSGPSGPSSQRLSEELIYEMLKAVKDPELFVNIVDLGLIYGVTFAPAADAADKQHVAIDMTMTSPACPAGPQLIADTKRAVGGHGDVSAVEVRIVMDPPWTPDRMTDAARDQLGIF
;
A
#
# COMPACT_ATOMS: atom_id res chain seq x y z
N MET A 1 -18.26 -24.64 -4.96
CA MET A 1 -16.81 -24.62 -4.70
C MET A 1 -16.15 -24.93 -6.02
N ALA A 2 -15.18 -24.12 -6.46
CA ALA A 2 -14.40 -24.47 -7.64
C ALA A 2 -13.57 -25.72 -7.33
N ASP A 3 -13.40 -26.60 -8.31
CA ASP A 3 -12.57 -27.79 -8.18
C ASP A 3 -11.11 -27.47 -8.51
N PHE A 4 -10.19 -28.39 -8.19
CA PHE A 4 -8.80 -28.26 -8.62
C PHE A 4 -8.69 -28.60 -10.10
N VAL A 5 -8.10 -27.70 -10.87
CA VAL A 5 -7.81 -27.87 -12.29
C VAL A 5 -6.31 -28.04 -12.47
N ARG A 6 -5.90 -29.02 -13.27
CA ARG A 6 -4.49 -29.23 -13.61
C ARG A 6 -4.07 -28.20 -14.65
N VAL A 7 -2.99 -27.47 -14.39
CA VAL A 7 -2.62 -26.29 -15.19
C VAL A 7 -1.25 -26.39 -15.86
N ALA A 8 -0.31 -27.14 -15.27
CA ALA A 8 1.05 -27.29 -15.80
C ALA A 8 1.75 -28.51 -15.18
N GLU A 9 2.90 -28.90 -15.74
CA GLU A 9 3.86 -29.76 -15.03
C GLU A 9 4.74 -28.90 -14.10
N ALA A 10 5.09 -29.43 -12.92
CA ALA A 10 5.92 -28.69 -11.96
C ALA A 10 7.34 -28.42 -12.50
N THR A 11 7.80 -29.16 -13.50
CA THR A 11 9.11 -28.99 -14.14
C THR A 11 9.12 -27.94 -15.25
N GLU A 12 7.95 -27.54 -15.77
CA GLU A 12 7.85 -26.55 -16.85
C GLU A 12 8.14 -25.13 -16.36
N LEU A 13 7.90 -24.85 -15.07
CA LEU A 13 8.14 -23.55 -14.48
C LEU A 13 9.51 -23.51 -13.78
N THR A 14 10.36 -22.58 -14.21
CA THR A 14 11.68 -22.32 -13.60
C THR A 14 11.55 -21.82 -12.16
N ASP A 15 12.65 -21.85 -11.41
CA ASP A 15 12.69 -21.38 -10.03
C ASP A 15 13.83 -20.34 -9.85
N PRO A 16 13.52 -19.04 -9.69
CA PRO A 16 12.19 -18.45 -9.73
C PRO A 16 11.60 -18.46 -11.15
N GLY A 17 10.27 -18.45 -11.25
CA GLY A 17 9.55 -18.44 -12.51
C GLY A 17 8.11 -18.00 -12.37
N LYS A 18 7.53 -17.56 -13.48
CA LYS A 18 6.12 -17.15 -13.56
C LYS A 18 5.54 -17.45 -14.94
N THR A 19 4.26 -17.78 -15.00
CA THR A 19 3.53 -18.03 -16.24
C THR A 19 2.06 -17.67 -16.09
N LEU A 20 1.42 -17.31 -17.20
CA LEU A 20 -0.02 -17.09 -17.26
C LEU A 20 -0.72 -18.44 -17.45
N ILE A 21 -1.80 -18.65 -16.72
CA ILE A 21 -2.70 -19.80 -16.86
C ILE A 21 -4.14 -19.30 -16.86
N GLU A 22 -5.02 -20.08 -17.47
CA GLU A 22 -6.46 -19.84 -17.45
C GLU A 22 -7.13 -20.98 -16.67
N VAL A 23 -7.95 -20.63 -15.67
CA VAL A 23 -8.71 -21.59 -14.86
C VAL A 23 -10.16 -21.14 -14.87
N ASP A 24 -11.08 -21.97 -15.38
CA ASP A 24 -12.51 -21.65 -15.48
C ASP A 24 -12.83 -20.27 -16.11
N GLY A 25 -11.97 -19.80 -17.03
CA GLY A 25 -12.08 -18.51 -17.72
C GLY A 25 -11.46 -17.32 -16.96
N ASP A 26 -10.97 -17.51 -15.74
CA ASP A 26 -10.22 -16.50 -14.99
C ASP A 26 -8.72 -16.56 -15.34
N LEU A 27 -8.11 -15.39 -15.56
CA LEU A 27 -6.68 -15.25 -15.80
C LEU A 27 -5.91 -15.26 -14.47
N VAL A 28 -5.02 -16.24 -14.31
CA VAL A 28 -4.27 -16.46 -13.08
C VAL A 28 -2.77 -16.45 -13.38
N ALA A 29 -2.02 -15.69 -12.60
CA ALA A 29 -0.56 -15.72 -12.64
C ALA A 29 -0.07 -16.81 -11.69
N LEU A 30 0.63 -17.80 -12.24
CA LEU A 30 1.27 -18.89 -11.50
C LEU A 30 2.75 -18.57 -11.30
N PHE A 31 3.24 -18.70 -10.08
CA PHE A 31 4.63 -18.42 -9.71
C PHE A 31 5.26 -19.64 -9.06
N ARG A 32 6.57 -19.80 -9.25
CA ARG A 32 7.41 -20.73 -8.50
C ARG A 32 8.57 -19.96 -7.90
N VAL A 33 8.71 -20.05 -6.58
CA VAL A 33 9.80 -19.40 -5.82
C VAL A 33 10.20 -20.32 -4.66
N ASN A 34 11.49 -20.64 -4.56
CA ASN A 34 12.07 -21.47 -3.49
C ASN A 34 11.40 -22.85 -3.36
N GLY A 35 11.11 -23.48 -4.50
CA GLY A 35 10.49 -24.80 -4.58
C GLY A 35 8.99 -24.80 -4.26
N GLN A 36 8.37 -23.64 -4.01
CA GLN A 36 6.95 -23.52 -3.70
C GLN A 36 6.19 -22.82 -4.83
N PHE A 37 4.93 -23.19 -4.99
CA PHE A 37 4.05 -22.62 -6.01
C PHE A 37 2.97 -21.72 -5.40
N TYR A 38 2.72 -20.61 -6.09
CA TYR A 38 1.81 -19.55 -5.68
C TYR A 38 0.95 -19.15 -6.86
N ALA A 39 -0.31 -18.79 -6.61
CA ALA A 39 -1.22 -18.33 -7.66
C ALA A 39 -2.03 -17.14 -7.16
N ILE A 40 -2.09 -16.08 -7.94
CA ILE A 40 -2.97 -14.93 -7.73
C ILE A 40 -3.65 -14.55 -9.06
N ASP A 41 -4.74 -13.78 -9.01
CA ASP A 41 -5.30 -13.18 -10.22
C ASP A 41 -4.19 -12.46 -11.01
N ASP A 42 -4.18 -12.61 -12.34
CA ASP A 42 -3.24 -11.89 -13.19
C ASP A 42 -3.63 -10.41 -13.38
N VAL A 43 -4.84 -10.03 -12.97
CA VAL A 43 -5.38 -8.69 -13.20
C VAL A 43 -5.06 -7.77 -12.02
N CYS A 44 -4.23 -6.76 -12.27
CA CYS A 44 -3.90 -5.73 -11.29
C CYS A 44 -5.18 -4.99 -10.83
N THR A 45 -5.38 -4.92 -9.51
CA THR A 45 -6.57 -4.32 -8.89
C THR A 45 -6.64 -2.79 -9.00
N HIS A 46 -5.58 -2.13 -9.47
CA HIS A 46 -5.57 -0.70 -9.71
C HIS A 46 -6.34 -0.35 -11.00
N ASP A 47 -5.87 -0.85 -12.15
CA ASP A 47 -6.38 -0.49 -13.47
C ASP A 47 -6.33 -1.63 -14.51
N GLY A 48 -6.27 -2.88 -14.03
CA GLY A 48 -6.41 -4.08 -14.86
C GLY A 48 -5.16 -4.50 -15.64
N GLY A 49 -3.96 -4.02 -15.28
CA GLY A 49 -2.71 -4.45 -15.92
C GLY A 49 -2.34 -5.92 -15.67
N PRO A 50 -1.61 -6.57 -16.60
CA PRO A 50 -1.18 -7.97 -16.45
C PRO A 50 -0.01 -8.08 -15.46
N LEU A 51 -0.21 -8.79 -14.36
CA LEU A 51 0.79 -8.91 -13.29
C LEU A 51 1.93 -9.85 -13.67
N VAL A 52 1.64 -10.92 -14.40
CA VAL A 52 2.62 -11.93 -14.84
C VAL A 52 3.72 -11.34 -15.72
N GLU A 53 3.42 -10.28 -16.46
CA GLU A 53 4.40 -9.53 -17.27
C GLU A 53 5.33 -8.64 -16.42
N GLY A 54 4.96 -8.40 -15.17
CA GLY A 54 5.66 -7.56 -14.22
C GLY A 54 6.97 -8.12 -13.69
N GLU A 55 7.77 -7.34 -12.97
CA GLU A 55 9.04 -7.82 -12.39
C GLU A 55 8.78 -8.61 -11.09
N LEU A 56 9.37 -9.81 -10.99
CA LEU A 56 9.28 -10.66 -9.79
C LEU A 56 10.59 -10.58 -9.01
N ILE A 57 10.54 -10.08 -7.78
CA ILE A 57 11.68 -10.04 -6.84
C ILE A 57 11.22 -10.66 -5.53
N ASP A 58 11.93 -11.69 -5.08
CA ASP A 58 11.54 -12.53 -3.93
C ASP A 58 10.09 -13.03 -4.07
N TYR A 59 9.18 -12.57 -3.21
CA TYR A 59 7.75 -12.89 -3.22
C TYR A 59 6.88 -11.72 -3.70
N LYS A 60 7.49 -10.71 -4.36
CA LYS A 60 6.81 -9.48 -4.75
C LYS A 60 6.78 -9.35 -6.26
N ILE A 61 5.57 -9.27 -6.82
CA ILE A 61 5.35 -9.01 -8.24
C ILE A 61 4.98 -7.53 -8.43
N ALA A 62 5.71 -6.83 -9.30
CA ALA A 62 5.49 -5.42 -9.62
C ALA A 62 4.77 -5.27 -10.95
N CYS A 63 3.55 -4.75 -10.94
CA CYS A 63 2.75 -4.48 -12.14
C CYS A 63 3.54 -3.59 -13.12
N PRO A 64 3.70 -3.99 -14.39
CA PRO A 64 4.56 -3.29 -15.34
C PRO A 64 4.00 -1.92 -15.78
N ARG A 65 2.71 -1.64 -15.53
CA ARG A 65 2.05 -0.39 -15.93
C ARG A 65 2.41 0.77 -15.01
N HIS A 66 2.09 0.64 -13.73
CA HIS A 66 2.17 1.75 -12.76
C HIS A 66 3.01 1.42 -11.52
N GLY A 67 3.60 0.21 -11.46
CA GLY A 67 4.51 -0.18 -10.38
C GLY A 67 3.85 -0.65 -9.09
N ALA A 68 2.53 -0.83 -9.07
CA ALA A 68 1.83 -1.45 -7.94
C ALA A 68 2.44 -2.83 -7.63
N LYS A 69 2.70 -3.12 -6.35
CA LYS A 69 3.34 -4.39 -5.94
C LYS A 69 2.36 -5.26 -5.16
N PHE A 70 2.46 -6.56 -5.35
CA PHE A 70 1.64 -7.55 -4.66
C PHE A 70 2.51 -8.65 -4.05
N ASP A 71 2.14 -9.15 -2.87
CA ASP A 71 2.73 -10.36 -2.30
C ASP A 71 2.09 -11.58 -2.96
N ILE A 72 2.86 -12.39 -3.69
CA ILE A 72 2.33 -13.56 -4.41
C ILE A 72 1.75 -14.64 -3.48
N ARG A 73 2.11 -14.62 -2.19
CA ARG A 73 1.68 -15.62 -1.20
C ARG A 73 0.27 -15.35 -0.69
N THR A 74 -0.09 -14.08 -0.59
CA THR A 74 -1.36 -13.67 0.02
C THR A 74 -2.27 -12.93 -0.96
N GLY A 75 -1.71 -12.37 -2.04
CA GLY A 75 -2.37 -11.41 -2.92
C GLY A 75 -2.38 -9.98 -2.36
N ALA A 76 -1.80 -9.72 -1.19
CA ALA A 76 -1.85 -8.41 -0.55
C ALA A 76 -1.17 -7.32 -1.40
N ALA A 77 -1.82 -6.17 -1.54
CA ALA A 77 -1.20 -4.99 -2.14
C ALA A 77 -0.15 -4.41 -1.18
N LEU A 78 1.07 -4.25 -1.67
CA LEU A 78 2.24 -3.81 -0.90
C LEU A 78 2.67 -2.38 -1.23
N THR A 79 2.30 -1.89 -2.41
CA THR A 79 2.71 -0.58 -2.89
C THR A 79 1.63 -0.02 -3.78
N MET A 80 1.34 1.27 -3.60
CA MET A 80 0.46 2.05 -4.46
C MET A 80 0.91 1.98 -5.93
N PRO A 81 -0.01 2.15 -6.89
CA PRO A 81 -1.38 2.68 -6.69
C PRO A 81 -2.47 1.64 -6.41
N ALA A 82 -2.15 0.34 -6.29
CA ALA A 82 -3.13 -0.65 -5.89
C ALA A 82 -3.49 -0.51 -4.41
N LEU A 83 -4.76 -0.20 -4.13
CA LEU A 83 -5.31 -0.11 -2.77
C LEU A 83 -5.80 -1.46 -2.23
N ARG A 84 -6.19 -2.37 -3.12
CA ARG A 84 -6.78 -3.68 -2.78
C ARG A 84 -5.87 -4.80 -3.23
N GLY A 85 -5.75 -5.87 -2.44
CA GLY A 85 -5.06 -7.08 -2.87
C GLY A 85 -5.81 -7.85 -3.95
N THR A 86 -5.10 -8.64 -4.75
CA THR A 86 -5.67 -9.62 -5.69
C THR A 86 -6.20 -10.84 -4.96
N ARG A 87 -7.03 -11.67 -5.61
CA ARG A 87 -7.37 -12.97 -5.03
C ARG A 87 -6.14 -13.86 -5.10
N SER A 88 -5.85 -14.57 -4.01
CA SER A 88 -4.91 -15.69 -4.00
C SER A 88 -5.66 -17.01 -4.16
N HIS A 89 -5.07 -17.97 -4.86
CA HIS A 89 -5.70 -19.23 -5.23
C HIS A 89 -4.93 -20.41 -4.66
N ASP A 90 -5.64 -21.49 -4.35
CA ASP A 90 -5.03 -22.67 -3.74
C ASP A 90 -4.22 -23.42 -4.80
N VAL A 91 -3.00 -23.83 -4.44
CA VAL A 91 -2.13 -24.60 -5.32
C VAL A 91 -1.75 -25.90 -4.61
N LYS A 92 -1.80 -27.02 -5.35
CA LYS A 92 -1.27 -28.31 -4.89
C LYS A 92 -0.43 -28.96 -5.99
N ILE A 93 0.49 -29.83 -5.59
CA ILE A 93 1.27 -30.66 -6.51
C ILE A 93 0.90 -32.12 -6.26
N GLU A 94 0.44 -32.80 -7.31
CA GLU A 94 0.11 -34.23 -7.27
C GLU A 94 0.63 -34.86 -8.56
N GLU A 95 1.33 -35.99 -8.40
CA GLU A 95 1.88 -36.78 -9.53
C GLU A 95 2.77 -35.95 -10.49
N GLY A 96 3.47 -34.94 -9.96
CA GLY A 96 4.32 -34.03 -10.75
C GLY A 96 3.56 -32.88 -11.44
N GLY A 97 2.23 -32.92 -11.48
CA GLY A 97 1.39 -31.85 -12.00
C GLY A 97 1.09 -30.77 -10.97
N VAL A 98 1.01 -29.52 -11.43
CA VAL A 98 0.52 -28.36 -10.66
C VAL A 98 -0.99 -28.24 -10.86
N TRP A 99 -1.72 -28.15 -9.75
CA TRP A 99 -3.16 -28.02 -9.74
C TRP A 99 -3.55 -26.75 -9.00
N VAL A 100 -4.45 -25.96 -9.59
CA VAL A 100 -4.93 -24.70 -9.04
C VAL A 100 -6.43 -24.78 -8.82
N ARG A 101 -6.89 -24.27 -7.68
CA ARG A 101 -8.31 -24.08 -7.38
C ARG A 101 -8.58 -22.61 -7.12
N LEU A 102 -9.52 -22.05 -7.87
CA LEU A 102 -9.96 -20.68 -7.67
C LEU A 102 -10.63 -20.53 -6.30
N ARG A 103 -10.26 -19.46 -5.59
CA ARG A 103 -10.91 -19.06 -4.35
C ARG A 103 -11.93 -17.98 -4.62
N SER A 104 -13.05 -18.05 -3.91
CA SER A 104 -14.06 -17.00 -3.88
C SER A 104 -13.70 -15.99 -2.78
N GLY A 105 -13.32 -14.76 -3.14
CA GLY A 105 -13.01 -13.68 -2.19
C GLY A 105 -11.64 -13.03 -2.41
N TYR A 106 -11.51 -11.75 -2.06
CA TYR A 106 -10.27 -10.96 -2.12
C TYR A 106 -9.34 -11.28 -0.92
N ALA A 107 -8.09 -10.78 -0.96
CA ALA A 107 -6.95 -11.09 -0.08
C ALA A 107 -7.10 -10.97 1.46
N THR A 108 -8.31 -10.91 2.02
CA THR A 108 -8.54 -10.89 3.48
C THR A 108 -8.57 -12.28 4.11
N ASP A 109 -8.72 -13.34 3.32
CA ASP A 109 -8.88 -14.71 3.81
C ASP A 109 -7.53 -15.45 3.97
N GLY A 110 -6.54 -14.82 4.62
CA GLY A 110 -5.27 -15.46 4.99
C GLY A 110 -4.42 -16.01 3.82
N PRO A 111 -3.25 -16.62 4.11
CA PRO A 111 -2.41 -17.21 3.08
C PRO A 111 -3.12 -18.36 2.37
N SER A 112 -2.91 -18.45 1.06
CA SER A 112 -3.40 -19.58 0.27
C SER A 112 -2.66 -20.87 0.63
N ALA A 113 -3.28 -22.03 0.41
CA ALA A 113 -2.54 -23.29 0.47
C ALA A 113 -1.45 -23.27 -0.62
N HIS A 114 -0.18 -23.25 -0.21
CA HIS A 114 0.96 -23.29 -1.10
C HIS A 114 1.42 -24.73 -1.29
N ALA A 115 1.66 -25.12 -2.53
CA ALA A 115 2.26 -26.41 -2.80
C ALA A 115 3.76 -26.33 -2.56
N ALA A 116 4.27 -27.13 -1.63
CA ALA A 116 5.69 -27.47 -1.62
C ALA A 116 5.94 -28.50 -2.73
N ALA A 117 6.88 -28.22 -3.63
CA ALA A 117 7.40 -29.28 -4.49
C ALA A 117 8.00 -30.37 -3.61
N ALA A 118 7.56 -31.62 -3.79
CA ALA A 118 8.17 -32.75 -3.14
C ALA A 118 9.70 -32.70 -3.40
N PRO A 119 10.55 -32.88 -2.38
CA PRO A 119 11.98 -32.81 -2.59
C PRO A 119 12.39 -33.92 -3.55
N ALA A 120 13.03 -33.54 -4.66
CA ALA A 120 13.82 -34.47 -5.45
C ALA A 120 14.89 -35.04 -4.49
N THR A 121 14.78 -36.32 -4.18
CA THR A 121 15.65 -37.01 -3.25
C THR A 121 17.09 -36.98 -3.76
N HIS A 122 17.95 -36.22 -3.08
CA HIS A 122 19.35 -36.57 -2.93
C HIS A 122 19.68 -36.57 -1.45
N ALA A 123 19.84 -37.78 -0.92
CA ALA A 123 20.54 -38.01 0.33
C ALA A 123 21.98 -37.50 0.21
N SER A 124 22.43 -36.77 1.23
CA SER A 124 23.67 -37.07 1.97
C SER A 124 23.81 -36.14 3.19
N ASP A 125 24.01 -36.79 4.33
CA ASP A 125 24.65 -36.34 5.58
C ASP A 125 24.08 -35.15 6.37
N ALA A 126 23.20 -35.52 7.30
CA ALA A 126 23.03 -34.83 8.57
C ALA A 126 24.10 -35.30 9.58
N LEU A 127 24.88 -34.37 10.11
CA LEU A 127 25.58 -34.55 11.39
C LEU A 127 25.05 -33.49 12.36
N ALA A 128 24.48 -34.02 13.45
CA ALA A 128 23.82 -33.35 14.54
C ALA A 128 24.74 -32.43 15.35
N SER A 129 24.16 -31.44 16.05
CA SER A 129 24.14 -31.41 17.53
C SER A 129 23.43 -30.15 18.05
N GLU A 130 22.32 -30.34 18.76
CA GLU A 130 21.88 -29.43 19.83
C GLU A 130 22.75 -29.67 21.09
N PRO A 131 22.77 -28.75 22.08
CA PRO A 131 21.85 -28.94 23.21
C PRO A 131 21.29 -27.65 23.87
N SER A 132 19.96 -27.64 24.03
CA SER A 132 19.15 -27.43 25.26
C SER A 132 19.59 -26.49 26.41
N LEU A 133 18.60 -25.68 26.81
CA LEU A 133 18.47 -24.73 27.94
C LEU A 133 18.46 -25.38 29.35
N PRO A 134 18.43 -24.59 30.44
CA PRO A 134 17.16 -24.23 31.12
C PRO A 134 17.15 -22.76 31.61
N GLY A 135 16.06 -22.03 31.85
CA GLY A 135 14.71 -22.33 32.32
C GLY A 135 14.50 -21.62 33.66
N ILE A 136 13.74 -20.52 33.72
CA ILE A 136 13.11 -20.00 34.95
C ILE A 136 11.76 -19.33 34.65
N ALA A 137 10.85 -19.49 35.60
CA ALA A 137 9.41 -19.41 35.46
C ALA A 137 8.79 -18.16 36.11
N SER A 138 7.53 -17.92 35.68
CA SER A 138 6.39 -17.44 36.49
C SER A 138 6.25 -15.97 36.86
N GLY A 139 5.05 -15.43 36.60
CA GLY A 139 4.46 -14.34 37.40
C GLY A 139 3.34 -13.54 36.73
N GLN A 140 2.09 -14.03 36.77
CA GLN A 140 0.90 -13.16 36.82
C GLN A 140 0.65 -12.73 38.29
N PRO A 141 0.03 -11.56 38.52
CA PRO A 141 -1.38 -11.48 38.97
C PRO A 141 -2.14 -10.32 38.26
N SER A 142 -3.38 -10.48 37.76
CA SER A 142 -4.71 -10.41 38.41
C SER A 142 -5.06 -9.10 39.13
N HIS A 143 -6.14 -8.43 38.69
CA HIS A 143 -7.19 -7.65 39.42
C HIS A 143 -7.98 -6.86 38.34
N ALA A 144 -9.26 -7.11 37.99
CA ALA A 144 -10.55 -7.18 38.70
C ALA A 144 -11.35 -5.84 38.71
N SER A 145 -12.65 -5.96 38.36
CA SER A 145 -13.80 -5.03 38.59
C SER A 145 -14.00 -3.90 37.58
N SER A 146 -15.03 -3.85 36.73
CA SER A 146 -16.51 -3.70 36.94
C SER A 146 -16.98 -2.29 37.36
N GLY A 147 -17.87 -1.71 36.54
CA GLY A 147 -18.73 -0.53 36.80
C GLY A 147 -19.21 0.08 35.46
N THR A 148 -20.37 -0.30 34.89
CA THR A 148 -21.75 0.20 35.08
C THR A 148 -21.99 1.70 34.85
N ALA A 149 -22.97 1.96 33.96
CA ALA A 149 -23.83 3.16 33.87
C ALA A 149 -23.11 4.47 33.44
N ASP A 150 -23.67 5.40 32.68
CA ASP A 150 -25.06 5.75 32.42
C ASP A 150 -25.11 6.65 31.16
N VAL A 151 -26.33 6.88 30.67
CA VAL A 151 -26.70 7.73 29.53
C VAL A 151 -26.43 9.21 29.78
N ALA A 152 -26.02 9.95 28.74
CA ALA A 152 -26.31 11.39 28.63
C ALA A 152 -26.25 11.86 27.17
N GLU A 153 -27.45 11.92 26.58
CA GLU A 153 -27.83 12.75 25.45
C GLU A 153 -27.82 14.24 25.85
N ALA A 154 -27.09 15.07 25.10
CA ALA A 154 -27.20 16.53 25.00
C ALA A 154 -26.07 16.99 24.07
N THR A 155 -26.17 17.93 23.14
CA THR A 155 -27.24 18.78 22.63
C THR A 155 -26.62 19.42 21.39
N ALA A 156 -27.39 19.46 20.29
CA ALA A 156 -27.02 20.26 19.13
C ALA A 156 -26.78 21.72 19.55
N GLN A 157 -25.63 22.28 19.16
CA GLN A 157 -25.44 23.72 19.09
C GLN A 157 -24.52 24.05 17.91
N SER A 158 -25.16 24.40 16.79
CA SER A 158 -24.57 25.30 15.81
C SER A 158 -24.42 26.70 16.42
N PRO A 159 -23.31 27.37 16.14
CA PRO A 159 -23.34 28.77 15.74
C PRO A 159 -22.70 28.87 14.34
N SER A 160 -23.47 29.29 13.33
CA SER A 160 -23.64 30.69 12.92
C SER A 160 -22.42 31.29 12.20
N GLY A 161 -22.51 31.34 10.87
CA GLY A 161 -22.09 32.49 10.03
C GLY A 161 -20.60 32.74 9.78
N PRO A 162 -20.22 33.25 8.59
CA PRO A 162 -18.83 33.27 8.12
C PRO A 162 -18.06 34.45 8.72
N SER A 163 -16.93 34.14 9.36
CA SER A 163 -15.93 35.15 9.70
C SER A 163 -15.13 35.49 8.45
N GLY A 164 -15.06 36.79 8.10
CA GLY A 164 -14.21 37.33 7.04
C GLY A 164 -12.71 37.05 7.27
N PRO A 165 -11.84 37.40 6.31
CA PRO A 165 -10.49 36.86 6.23
C PRO A 165 -9.65 37.39 7.39
N SER A 166 -9.34 36.51 8.34
CA SER A 166 -8.24 36.72 9.25
C SER A 166 -6.95 36.72 8.44
N SER A 167 -6.21 37.84 8.41
CA SER A 167 -4.82 37.88 7.99
C SER A 167 -3.99 37.06 8.98
N GLN A 168 -4.03 35.74 8.82
CA GLN A 168 -3.20 34.81 9.56
C GLN A 168 -1.77 34.99 9.06
N ARG A 169 -0.82 35.12 10.00
CA ARG A 169 0.60 35.13 9.63
C ARG A 169 0.96 33.81 8.98
N LEU A 170 1.80 33.87 7.95
CA LEU A 170 2.34 32.68 7.31
C LEU A 170 3.05 31.79 8.34
N SER A 171 2.57 30.57 8.52
CA SER A 171 3.17 29.53 9.36
C SER A 171 3.12 28.19 8.64
N GLU A 172 3.89 27.21 9.12
CA GLU A 172 3.87 25.86 8.57
C GLU A 172 2.47 25.24 8.67
N GLU A 173 1.82 25.38 9.82
CA GLU A 173 0.46 24.87 10.05
C GLU A 173 -0.55 25.48 9.09
N LEU A 174 -0.44 26.79 8.81
CA LEU A 174 -1.30 27.46 7.83
C LEU A 174 -1.08 26.89 6.42
N ILE A 175 0.17 26.63 6.02
CA ILE A 175 0.46 25.99 4.75
C ILE A 175 -0.20 24.61 4.69
N TYR A 176 -0.05 23.77 5.72
CA TYR A 176 -0.71 22.47 5.78
C TYR A 176 -2.24 22.59 5.68
N GLU A 177 -2.87 23.54 6.36
CA GLU A 177 -4.32 23.77 6.22
C GLU A 177 -4.72 24.21 4.81
N MET A 178 -3.94 25.07 4.15
CA MET A 178 -4.19 25.47 2.76
C MET A 178 -4.04 24.29 1.79
N LEU A 179 -3.06 23.42 2.03
CA LEU A 179 -2.78 22.24 1.20
C LEU A 179 -3.85 21.16 1.32
N LYS A 180 -4.65 21.12 2.39
CA LYS A 180 -5.84 20.23 2.48
C LYS A 180 -6.88 20.49 1.40
N ALA A 181 -6.88 21.67 0.76
CA ALA A 181 -7.74 21.96 -0.38
C ALA A 181 -7.34 21.21 -1.66
N VAL A 182 -6.08 20.76 -1.75
CA VAL A 182 -5.54 20.05 -2.92
C VAL A 182 -5.81 18.56 -2.75
N LYS A 183 -6.60 18.01 -3.67
CA LYS A 183 -6.96 16.59 -3.70
C LYS A 183 -6.18 15.86 -4.78
N ASP A 184 -5.76 14.65 -4.46
CA ASP A 184 -5.25 13.72 -5.47
C ASP A 184 -6.40 13.33 -6.42
N PRO A 185 -6.23 13.49 -7.75
CA PRO A 185 -7.31 13.25 -8.71
C PRO A 185 -7.66 11.77 -8.89
N GLU A 186 -6.79 10.85 -8.45
CA GLU A 186 -7.01 9.40 -8.54
C GLU A 186 -7.64 8.88 -7.24
N LEU A 187 -7.18 9.37 -6.09
CA LEU A 187 -7.58 8.87 -4.76
C LEU A 187 -8.69 9.70 -4.11
N PHE A 188 -8.94 10.92 -4.60
CA PHE A 188 -9.93 11.87 -4.06
C PHE A 188 -9.73 12.25 -2.58
N VAL A 189 -8.56 11.95 -2.01
CA VAL A 189 -8.11 12.36 -0.67
C VAL A 189 -7.14 13.53 -0.81
N ASN A 190 -7.09 14.41 0.19
CA ASN A 190 -6.17 15.54 0.15
C ASN A 190 -4.71 15.11 0.38
N ILE A 191 -3.78 15.87 -0.21
CA ILE A 191 -2.34 15.54 -0.22
C ILE A 191 -1.69 15.57 1.18
N VAL A 192 -2.32 16.25 2.14
CA VAL A 192 -1.86 16.31 3.54
C VAL A 192 -2.24 15.02 4.26
N ASP A 193 -3.50 14.62 4.19
CA ASP A 193 -3.99 13.41 4.86
C ASP A 193 -3.44 12.13 4.22
N LEU A 194 -3.07 12.19 2.93
CA LEU A 194 -2.28 11.16 2.24
C LEU A 194 -0.80 11.12 2.69
N GLY A 195 -0.33 12.11 3.44
CA GLY A 195 1.07 12.17 3.88
C GLY A 195 2.06 12.41 2.73
N LEU A 196 1.64 13.12 1.68
CA LEU A 196 2.50 13.42 0.53
C LEU A 196 3.45 14.59 0.78
N ILE A 197 3.17 15.45 1.77
CA ILE A 197 4.02 16.59 2.12
C ILE A 197 5.13 16.15 3.07
N TYR A 198 6.38 16.30 2.64
CA TYR A 198 7.56 15.86 3.38
C TYR A 198 8.21 17.01 4.15
N GLY A 199 8.06 18.24 3.66
CA GLY A 199 8.56 19.40 4.36
C GLY A 199 8.13 20.71 3.69
N VAL A 200 8.03 21.74 4.51
CA VAL A 200 7.79 23.12 4.08
C VAL A 200 8.93 23.97 4.60
N THR A 201 9.53 24.77 3.73
CA THR A 201 10.61 25.68 4.09
C THR A 201 10.30 27.09 3.60
N PHE A 202 10.74 28.08 4.38
CA PHE A 202 10.49 29.49 4.12
C PHE A 202 11.81 30.21 3.90
N ALA A 203 11.89 30.99 2.83
CA ALA A 203 13.04 31.86 2.54
C ALA A 203 12.58 33.31 2.34
N PRO A 204 13.37 34.32 2.76
CA PRO A 204 13.08 35.71 2.45
C PRO A 204 13.04 35.94 0.93
N ALA A 205 12.07 36.72 0.44
CA ALA A 205 12.03 37.08 -0.97
C ALA A 205 13.07 38.13 -1.32
N ALA A 206 13.90 37.83 -2.33
CA ALA A 206 14.84 38.79 -2.88
C ALA A 206 14.13 40.01 -3.50
N ASP A 207 12.90 39.80 -3.96
CA ASP A 207 12.16 40.75 -4.79
C ASP A 207 11.14 41.59 -4.00
N ALA A 208 10.84 41.19 -2.75
CA ALA A 208 9.84 41.84 -1.90
C ALA A 208 10.14 41.63 -0.40
N ALA A 209 10.63 42.67 0.27
CA ALA A 209 11.11 42.57 1.66
C ALA A 209 10.08 42.04 2.69
N ASP A 210 8.78 42.22 2.41
CA ASP A 210 7.68 41.81 3.30
C ASP A 210 7.05 40.46 2.91
N LYS A 211 7.62 39.74 1.93
CA LYS A 211 7.09 38.46 1.44
C LYS A 211 8.10 37.33 1.57
N GLN A 212 7.59 36.11 1.58
CA GLN A 212 8.37 34.89 1.70
C GLN A 212 8.21 34.00 0.46
N HIS A 213 9.30 33.33 0.08
CA HIS A 213 9.27 32.20 -0.84
C HIS A 213 8.99 30.95 -0.03
N VAL A 214 8.03 30.16 -0.49
CA VAL A 214 7.69 28.88 0.13
C VAL A 214 8.20 27.77 -0.77
N ALA A 215 9.07 26.92 -0.24
CA ALA A 215 9.53 25.71 -0.91
C ALA A 215 8.88 24.49 -0.23
N ILE A 216 8.16 23.71 -1.02
CA ILE A 216 7.42 22.53 -0.57
C ILE A 216 8.06 21.30 -1.18
N ASP A 217 8.55 20.42 -0.31
CA ASP A 217 9.00 19.10 -0.69
C ASP A 217 7.82 18.14 -0.54
N MET A 218 7.40 17.55 -1.64
CA MET A 218 6.33 16.57 -1.65
C MET A 218 6.75 15.34 -2.46
N THR A 219 6.06 14.23 -2.22
CA THR A 219 6.25 12.99 -2.96
C THR A 219 5.00 12.63 -3.75
N MET A 220 5.05 11.52 -4.45
CA MET A 220 3.91 10.95 -5.17
C MET A 220 3.67 9.52 -4.71
N THR A 221 2.42 9.07 -4.82
CA THR A 221 2.03 7.68 -4.55
C THR A 221 2.65 6.69 -5.56
N SER A 222 3.07 7.16 -6.73
CA SER A 222 3.82 6.38 -7.72
C SER A 222 4.84 7.21 -8.54
N PRO A 223 5.98 6.64 -8.98
CA PRO A 223 7.03 7.35 -9.72
C PRO A 223 6.63 7.90 -11.10
N ALA A 224 5.57 7.36 -11.69
CA ALA A 224 5.11 7.68 -13.03
C ALA A 224 3.66 8.20 -13.03
N CYS A 225 3.23 8.86 -11.96
CA CYS A 225 1.88 9.37 -11.86
C CYS A 225 1.62 10.44 -12.94
N PRO A 226 0.69 10.21 -13.90
CA PRO A 226 0.39 11.17 -14.97
C PRO A 226 -0.20 12.48 -14.41
N ALA A 227 -0.76 12.44 -13.20
CA ALA A 227 -1.32 13.60 -12.50
C ALA A 227 -0.26 14.49 -11.82
N GLY A 228 1.03 14.14 -11.83
CA GLY A 228 2.09 14.92 -11.18
C GLY A 228 2.10 16.41 -11.53
N PRO A 229 2.06 16.79 -12.82
CA PRO A 229 2.00 18.21 -13.21
C PRO A 229 0.78 18.96 -12.66
N GLN A 230 -0.37 18.28 -12.57
CA GLN A 230 -1.60 18.88 -12.03
C GLN A 230 -1.48 19.10 -10.52
N LEU A 231 -1.03 18.10 -9.76
CA LEU A 231 -0.79 18.19 -8.32
C LEU A 231 0.18 19.33 -7.97
N ILE A 232 1.26 19.49 -8.75
CA ILE A 232 2.21 20.60 -8.59
C ILE A 232 1.53 21.95 -8.84
N ALA A 233 0.74 22.06 -9.91
CA ALA A 233 0.05 23.30 -10.25
C ALA A 233 -0.99 23.70 -9.21
N ASP A 234 -1.77 22.73 -8.71
CA ASP A 234 -2.79 22.96 -7.70
C ASP A 234 -2.17 23.29 -6.33
N THR A 235 -1.05 22.64 -5.97
CA THR A 235 -0.24 22.98 -4.78
C THR A 235 0.27 24.43 -4.85
N LYS A 236 0.88 24.82 -5.98
CA LYS A 236 1.34 26.20 -6.19
C LYS A 236 0.20 27.21 -6.11
N ARG A 237 -0.97 26.87 -6.67
CA ARG A 237 -2.15 27.74 -6.66
C ARG A 237 -2.72 27.90 -5.25
N ALA A 238 -2.81 26.81 -4.49
CA ALA A 238 -3.34 26.83 -3.13
C ALA A 238 -2.51 27.77 -2.25
N VAL A 239 -1.18 27.62 -2.25
CA VAL A 239 -0.29 28.41 -1.40
C VAL A 239 -0.03 29.81 -1.94
N GLY A 240 0.11 29.96 -3.26
CA GLY A 240 0.41 31.24 -3.92
C GLY A 240 -0.71 32.28 -3.81
N GLY A 241 -1.92 31.88 -3.39
CA GLY A 241 -3.02 32.80 -3.09
C GLY A 241 -2.83 33.59 -1.79
N HIS A 242 -1.86 33.24 -0.94
CA HIS A 242 -1.63 33.93 0.32
C HIS A 242 -0.89 35.27 0.13
N GLY A 243 -1.33 36.32 0.83
CA GLY A 243 -0.80 37.68 0.67
C GLY A 243 0.70 37.82 0.96
N ASP A 244 1.20 37.02 1.91
CA ASP A 244 2.61 37.04 2.36
C ASP A 244 3.54 36.17 1.49
N VAL A 245 3.02 35.50 0.46
CA VAL A 245 3.80 34.62 -0.42
C VAL A 245 4.17 35.38 -1.70
N SER A 246 5.46 35.41 -2.04
CA SER A 246 5.96 35.98 -3.31
C SER A 246 6.05 34.93 -4.41
N ALA A 247 6.51 33.72 -4.08
CA ALA A 247 6.62 32.60 -5.00
C ALA A 247 6.52 31.27 -4.27
N VAL A 248 6.08 30.24 -4.99
CA VAL A 248 5.99 28.86 -4.50
C VAL A 248 6.83 27.96 -5.39
N GLU A 249 7.82 27.33 -4.79
CA GLU A 249 8.59 26.24 -5.39
C GLU A 249 8.06 24.91 -4.86
N VAL A 250 7.81 23.97 -5.77
CA VAL A 250 7.38 22.62 -5.39
C VAL A 250 8.39 21.66 -5.99
N ARG A 251 9.00 20.84 -5.13
CA ARG A 251 10.02 19.85 -5.50
C ARG A 251 9.46 18.46 -5.22
N ILE A 252 9.52 17.60 -6.23
CA ILE A 252 9.14 16.19 -6.07
C ILE A 252 10.34 15.40 -5.58
N VAL A 253 10.22 14.79 -4.40
CA VAL A 253 11.25 13.96 -3.77
C VAL A 253 10.78 12.51 -3.76
N MET A 254 11.63 11.60 -4.28
CA MET A 254 11.33 10.17 -4.38
C MET A 254 11.98 9.32 -3.29
N ASP A 255 12.85 9.92 -2.47
CA ASP A 255 13.57 9.27 -1.38
C ASP A 255 13.35 10.05 -0.07
N PRO A 256 12.78 9.44 0.99
CA PRO A 256 12.28 8.07 1.05
C PRO A 256 11.02 7.86 0.19
N PRO A 257 10.81 6.64 -0.35
CA PRO A 257 9.59 6.34 -1.09
C PRO A 257 8.37 6.47 -0.17
N TRP A 258 7.26 6.89 -0.76
CA TRP A 258 5.99 6.96 -0.03
C TRP A 258 5.48 5.56 0.31
N THR A 259 4.94 5.40 1.52
CA THR A 259 4.22 4.19 1.94
C THR A 259 2.87 4.57 2.53
N PRO A 260 1.85 3.68 2.46
CA PRO A 260 0.55 3.89 3.10
C PRO A 260 0.63 4.23 4.58
N ASP A 261 1.73 3.86 5.25
CA ASP A 261 1.95 4.17 6.66
C ASP A 261 1.99 5.67 6.97
N ARG A 262 2.23 6.51 5.96
CA ARG A 262 2.24 7.97 6.07
C ARG A 262 0.85 8.59 6.10
N MET A 263 -0.19 7.84 5.74
CA MET A 263 -1.56 8.34 5.74
C MET A 263 -2.10 8.46 7.16
N THR A 264 -2.90 9.49 7.38
CA THR A 264 -3.75 9.60 8.58
C THR A 264 -4.74 8.44 8.67
N ASP A 265 -5.16 8.08 9.88
CA ASP A 265 -6.14 7.00 10.09
C ASP A 265 -7.45 7.28 9.33
N ALA A 266 -7.90 8.54 9.30
CA ALA A 266 -9.08 8.95 8.55
C ALA A 266 -8.95 8.74 7.03
N ALA A 267 -7.75 8.98 6.46
CA ALA A 267 -7.49 8.70 5.05
C ALA A 267 -7.43 7.19 4.76
N ARG A 268 -6.85 6.40 5.68
CA ARG A 268 -6.84 4.93 5.56
C ARG A 268 -8.25 4.36 5.57
N ASP A 269 -9.08 4.81 6.51
CA ASP A 269 -10.49 4.42 6.61
C ASP A 269 -11.27 4.79 5.35
N GLN A 270 -11.09 6.02 4.83
CA GLN A 270 -11.74 6.47 3.59
C GLN A 270 -11.36 5.60 2.39
N LEU A 271 -10.13 5.11 2.34
CA LEU A 271 -9.63 4.25 1.27
C LEU A 271 -9.89 2.76 1.52
N GLY A 272 -10.42 2.38 2.69
CA GLY A 272 -10.66 1.00 3.08
C GLY A 272 -9.38 0.20 3.31
N ILE A 273 -8.32 0.85 3.77
CA ILE A 273 -7.04 0.25 4.15
C ILE A 273 -7.06 0.05 5.66
N PHE A 274 -6.99 -1.20 6.13
CA PHE A 274 -6.99 -1.57 7.55
C PHE A 274 -5.63 -2.14 7.97
#